data_AF-A0A521HSA8-F1
#
_entry.id   AF-A0A521HSA8-F1
#
_cell.length_a   1.000
_cell.length_b   1.000
_cell.length_c   1.000
_cell.angle_alpha   90.00
_cell.angle_beta   90.00
_cell.angle_gamma   90.00
#
_symmetry.space_group_name_H-M   'P 1'
#
loop_
_entity.id
_entity.type
_entity.pdbx_description
1 polymer ?
#
loop_
_entity_poly.entity_id
_entity_poly.type
_entity_poly.pdbx_seq_one_letter_code
_entity_poly.pdbx_strand_id
1 'polypeptide(L)'
;MKSRQNGFTLVEIAVVLVIVGLLLGGVLKGQELIDSAKVKNLAQDFRTTQMLIHAYQDKFRALPGDDRRAVAHLCPSGVSDCTTAGNGDGVLGGNWDDDDGSEAARFWQQVRLANLASGPVDTGDAAYIPRNAAGGRIGIQRGGSGAPLGLTGSHVICSA
;
A
#
# COMPACT_ATOMS: atom_id res chain seq x y z
N MET A 1 18.00 68.22 -0.67
CA MET A 1 16.58 67.87 -0.42
C MET A 1 16.57 66.72 0.58
N LYS A 2 15.96 66.90 1.75
CA LYS A 2 15.98 65.90 2.85
C LYS A 2 14.79 64.96 2.63
N SER A 3 15.04 63.69 2.31
CA SER A 3 13.98 62.69 2.17
C SER A 3 13.36 62.45 3.54
N ARG A 4 12.03 62.64 3.64
CA ARG A 4 11.27 62.21 4.81
C ARG A 4 11.21 60.68 4.76
N GLN A 5 11.91 60.02 5.68
CA GLN A 5 11.68 58.61 5.93
C GLN A 5 10.30 58.48 6.57
N ASN A 6 9.33 57.93 5.83
CA ASN A 6 8.04 57.55 6.38
C ASN A 6 8.29 56.34 7.29
N GLY A 7 8.25 56.56 8.61
CA GLY A 7 8.27 55.47 9.58
C GLY A 7 7.05 54.58 9.40
N PHE A 8 7.22 53.26 9.56
CA PHE A 8 6.13 52.30 9.52
C PHE A 8 5.06 52.66 10.55
N THR A 9 3.80 52.65 10.14
CA THR A 9 2.69 52.91 11.06
C THR A 9 2.48 51.67 11.95
N LEU A 10 2.07 51.89 13.20
CA LEU A 10 1.76 50.80 14.13
C LEU A 10 0.63 49.91 13.58
N VAL A 11 -0.27 50.50 12.78
CA VAL A 11 -1.36 49.81 12.07
C VAL A 11 -0.84 48.88 10.99
N GLU A 12 0.16 49.28 10.19
CA GLU A 12 0.75 48.41 9.17
C GLU A 12 1.38 47.15 9.78
N ILE A 13 2.14 47.30 10.87
CA ILE A 13 2.74 46.13 11.54
C ILE A 13 1.66 45.26 12.18
N ALA A 14 0.60 45.85 12.75
CA ALA A 14 -0.49 45.09 13.36
C ALA A 14 -1.22 44.20 12.34
N VAL A 15 -1.53 44.71 11.14
CA VAL A 15 -2.19 43.90 10.10
C VAL A 15 -1.28 42.80 9.59
N VAL A 16 0.02 43.07 9.42
CA VAL A 16 1.01 42.06 9.01
C VAL A 16 1.09 40.93 10.03
N LEU A 17 1.15 41.22 11.32
CA LEU A 17 1.20 40.20 12.38
C LEU A 17 -0.07 39.35 12.43
N VAL A 18 -1.24 39.93 12.17
CA VAL A 18 -2.50 39.18 12.08
C VAL A 18 -2.48 38.23 10.88
N ILE A 19 -2.07 38.71 9.70
CA ILE A 19 -2.00 37.85 8.50
C ILE A 19 -1.00 36.71 8.72
N VAL A 20 0.18 36.99 9.26
CA VAL A 20 1.18 35.95 9.58
C VAL A 20 0.64 34.97 10.62
N GLY A 21 -0.05 35.45 11.66
CA GLY A 21 -0.68 34.59 12.67
C GLY A 21 -1.74 33.65 12.08
N LEU A 22 -2.59 34.16 11.18
CA LEU A 22 -3.61 33.36 10.51
C LEU A 22 -3.00 32.36 9.53
N LEU A 23 -1.97 32.75 8.78
CA LEU A 23 -1.27 31.85 7.85
C LEU A 23 -0.55 30.73 8.61
N LEU A 24 0.19 31.05 9.69
CA LEU A 24 0.85 30.05 10.52
C LEU A 24 -0.15 29.10 11.18
N GLY A 25 -1.26 29.62 11.72
CA GLY A 25 -2.34 28.80 12.28
C GLY A 25 -2.98 27.86 11.25
N GLY A 26 -3.19 28.35 10.03
CA GLY A 26 -3.72 27.56 8.92
C GLY A 26 -2.77 26.44 8.47
N VAL A 27 -1.47 26.73 8.34
CA VAL A 27 -0.46 25.75 7.90
C VAL A 27 -0.30 24.62 8.92
N LEU A 28 -0.22 24.93 10.22
CA LEU A 28 -0.10 23.93 11.28
C LEU A 28 -1.28 22.94 11.25
N LYS A 29 -2.51 23.45 11.10
CA LYS A 29 -3.68 22.58 10.99
C LYS A 29 -3.71 21.82 9.66
N GLY A 30 -3.28 22.45 8.57
CA GLY A 30 -3.18 21.82 7.25
C GLY A 30 -2.25 20.61 7.25
N GLN A 31 -1.10 20.68 7.93
CA GLN A 31 -0.15 19.58 8.05
C GLN A 31 -0.75 18.39 8.81
N GLU A 32 -1.39 18.62 9.96
CA GLU A 32 -2.07 17.55 10.71
C GLU A 32 -3.16 16.85 9.90
N LEU A 33 -3.90 17.59 9.07
CA LEU A 33 -4.93 17.02 8.21
C LEU A 33 -4.33 16.13 7.11
N ILE A 34 -3.21 16.54 6.52
CA ILE A 34 -2.48 15.73 5.53
C ILE A 34 -1.97 14.43 6.18
N ASP A 35 -1.37 14.50 7.36
CA ASP A 35 -0.85 13.31 8.02
C ASP A 35 -1.98 12.38 8.49
N SER A 36 -3.09 12.94 8.95
CA SER A 36 -4.31 12.16 9.23
C SER A 36 -4.85 11.45 7.99
N ALA A 37 -4.78 12.09 6.81
CA ALA A 37 -5.19 11.49 5.55
C ALA A 37 -4.26 10.34 5.14
N LYS A 38 -2.94 10.50 5.29
CA LYS A 38 -1.96 9.43 5.04
C LYS A 38 -2.22 8.20 5.91
N VAL A 39 -2.47 8.40 7.21
CA VAL A 39 -2.78 7.31 8.15
C VAL A 39 -4.08 6.61 7.76
N LYS A 40 -5.12 7.36 7.37
CA LYS A 40 -6.39 6.79 6.91
C LYS A 40 -6.23 5.96 5.63
N ASN A 41 -5.44 6.43 4.67
CA ASN A 41 -5.14 5.70 3.45
C ASN A 41 -4.37 4.41 3.75
N LEU A 42 -3.32 4.49 4.59
CA LEU A 42 -2.58 3.30 5.01
C LEU A 42 -3.50 2.26 5.66
N ALA A 43 -4.36 2.66 6.60
CA ALA A 43 -5.34 1.77 7.20
C ALA A 43 -6.33 1.17 6.19
N GLN A 44 -6.66 1.93 5.14
CA GLN A 44 -7.52 1.45 4.06
C GLN A 44 -6.80 0.43 3.16
N ASP A 45 -5.50 0.60 2.91
CA ASP A 45 -4.71 -0.36 2.15
C ASP A 45 -4.71 -1.72 2.85
N PHE A 46 -4.47 -1.76 4.17
CA PHE A 46 -4.54 -2.99 4.97
C PHE A 46 -5.90 -3.70 4.87
N ARG A 47 -7.00 -2.96 5.00
CA ARG A 47 -8.36 -3.52 4.85
C ARG A 47 -8.59 -4.06 3.45
N THR A 48 -8.13 -3.33 2.44
CA THR A 48 -8.30 -3.72 1.03
C THR A 48 -7.54 -5.02 0.74
N THR A 49 -6.31 -5.18 1.23
CA THR A 49 -5.57 -6.44 1.11
C THR A 49 -6.32 -7.62 1.71
N GLN A 50 -6.94 -7.46 2.89
CA GLN A 50 -7.77 -8.50 3.49
C GLN A 50 -8.99 -8.85 2.62
N MET A 51 -9.67 -7.84 2.06
CA MET A 51 -10.79 -8.07 1.15
C MET A 51 -10.37 -8.84 -0.11
N LEU A 52 -9.20 -8.55 -0.67
CA LEU A 52 -8.68 -9.23 -1.86
C LEU A 52 -8.45 -10.73 -1.62
N ILE A 53 -7.95 -11.10 -0.43
CA ILE A 53 -7.78 -12.50 -0.04
C ILE A 53 -9.13 -13.22 -0.08
N HIS A 54 -10.14 -12.66 0.60
CA HIS A 54 -11.46 -13.27 0.69
C HIS A 54 -12.16 -13.31 -0.68
N ALA A 55 -12.06 -12.25 -1.47
CA ALA A 55 -12.64 -12.22 -2.81
C ALA A 55 -12.02 -13.28 -3.74
N TYR A 56 -10.71 -13.52 -3.63
CA TYR A 56 -10.04 -14.58 -4.39
C TYR A 56 -10.48 -15.97 -3.91
N GLN A 57 -10.57 -16.17 -2.58
CA GLN A 57 -11.06 -17.40 -1.97
C GLN A 57 -12.50 -17.72 -2.39
N ASP A 58 -13.38 -16.72 -2.44
CA ASP A 58 -14.77 -16.91 -2.85
C ASP A 58 -14.88 -17.32 -4.33
N LYS A 59 -13.99 -16.76 -5.18
CA LYS A 59 -13.99 -17.01 -6.63
C LYS A 59 -13.35 -18.35 -7.00
N PHE A 60 -12.24 -18.72 -6.37
CA PHE A 60 -11.40 -19.86 -6.79
C PHE A 60 -11.25 -20.96 -5.73
N ARG A 61 -11.78 -20.75 -4.51
CA ARG A 61 -11.62 -21.65 -3.35
C ARG A 61 -10.17 -22.00 -3.04
N ALA A 62 -9.27 -21.07 -3.37
CA ALA A 62 -7.83 -21.17 -3.15
C ALA A 62 -7.34 -19.85 -2.56
N LEU A 63 -6.13 -19.86 -2.02
CA LEU A 63 -5.49 -18.66 -1.52
C LEU A 63 -4.61 -18.07 -2.64
N PRO A 64 -4.68 -16.76 -2.92
CA PRO A 64 -3.79 -16.12 -3.89
C PRO A 64 -2.34 -16.25 -3.43
N GLY A 65 -1.42 -16.53 -4.37
CA GLY A 65 -0.02 -16.87 -4.12
C GLY A 65 0.20 -18.39 -3.95
N ASP A 66 -0.67 -19.07 -3.21
CA ASP A 66 -0.59 -20.51 -2.88
C ASP A 66 -1.46 -21.39 -3.82
N ASP A 67 -2.19 -20.80 -4.76
CA ASP A 67 -3.09 -21.55 -5.65
C ASP A 67 -2.34 -22.51 -6.60
N ARG A 68 -2.48 -23.82 -6.37
CA ARG A 68 -1.97 -24.92 -7.23
C ARG A 68 -2.49 -24.88 -8.67
N ARG A 69 -3.66 -24.28 -8.85
CA ARG A 69 -4.36 -24.19 -10.15
C ARG A 69 -4.35 -22.76 -10.68
N ALA A 70 -3.48 -21.88 -10.16
CA ALA A 70 -3.38 -20.48 -10.58
C ALA A 70 -3.32 -20.32 -12.10
N VAL A 71 -2.49 -21.12 -12.79
CA VAL A 71 -2.38 -21.09 -14.26
C VAL A 71 -3.72 -21.38 -14.94
N ALA A 72 -4.47 -22.37 -14.45
CA ALA A 72 -5.78 -22.74 -15.01
C ALA A 72 -6.89 -21.74 -14.66
N HIS A 73 -6.78 -21.06 -13.52
CA HIS A 73 -7.78 -20.09 -13.05
C HIS A 73 -7.60 -18.70 -13.63
N LEU A 74 -6.35 -18.30 -13.89
CA LEU A 74 -5.97 -16.92 -14.16
C LEU A 74 -5.43 -16.71 -15.57
N CYS A 75 -4.75 -17.70 -16.16
CA CYS A 75 -4.21 -17.51 -17.50
C CYS A 75 -5.29 -17.62 -18.57
N PRO A 76 -5.20 -16.81 -19.64
CA PRO A 76 -6.00 -17.01 -20.83
C PRO A 76 -5.78 -18.41 -21.40
N SER A 77 -6.83 -18.97 -22.00
CA SER A 77 -6.79 -20.30 -22.61
C SER A 77 -5.59 -20.47 -23.55
N GLY A 78 -4.73 -21.47 -23.25
CA GLY A 78 -3.55 -21.78 -24.06
C GLY A 78 -2.28 -21.02 -23.67
N VAL A 79 -2.30 -20.19 -22.62
CA VAL A 79 -1.11 -19.50 -22.08
C VAL A 79 -0.74 -20.13 -20.74
N SER A 80 0.47 -20.70 -20.62
CA SER A 80 0.97 -21.28 -19.36
C SER A 80 1.84 -20.33 -18.54
N ASP A 81 2.38 -19.28 -19.17
CA ASP A 81 3.47 -18.49 -18.60
C ASP A 81 2.99 -17.16 -17.99
N CYS A 82 1.69 -16.98 -17.78
CA CYS A 82 1.15 -15.72 -17.24
C CYS A 82 1.38 -15.58 -15.71
N THR A 83 1.55 -16.70 -15.01
CA THR A 83 1.81 -16.78 -13.57
C THR A 83 2.39 -18.16 -13.25
N THR A 84 2.87 -18.34 -12.02
CA THR A 84 3.34 -19.64 -11.52
C THR A 84 2.37 -20.17 -10.46
N ALA A 85 2.08 -21.47 -10.51
CA ALA A 85 1.28 -22.15 -9.50
C ALA A 85 2.00 -22.14 -8.14
N GLY A 86 1.21 -21.93 -7.09
CA GLY A 86 1.65 -22.10 -5.71
C GLY A 86 1.70 -23.57 -5.30
N ASN A 87 2.20 -23.84 -4.11
CA ASN A 87 2.39 -25.19 -3.61
C ASN A 87 1.11 -25.82 -3.04
N GLY A 88 0.08 -25.04 -2.73
CA GLY A 88 -1.26 -25.42 -2.22
C GLY A 88 -1.27 -26.07 -0.84
N ASP A 89 -0.38 -25.66 0.05
CA ASP A 89 -0.31 -26.15 1.43
C ASP A 89 -1.18 -25.34 2.40
N GLY A 90 -1.86 -24.30 1.91
CA GLY A 90 -2.75 -23.45 2.69
C GLY A 90 -2.02 -22.37 3.49
N VAL A 91 -0.73 -22.14 3.24
CA VAL A 91 0.03 -21.03 3.81
C VAL A 91 0.73 -20.22 2.72
N LEU A 92 0.93 -18.92 2.97
CA LEU A 92 1.76 -18.09 2.09
C LEU A 92 3.24 -18.30 2.38
N GLY A 93 3.96 -18.94 1.47
CA GLY A 93 5.41 -19.04 1.50
C GLY A 93 6.12 -17.74 1.13
N GLY A 94 7.21 -17.46 1.82
CA GLY A 94 8.05 -16.28 1.62
C GLY A 94 7.79 -15.15 2.62
N ASN A 95 8.60 -14.11 2.50
CA ASN A 95 8.51 -12.93 3.33
C ASN A 95 7.72 -11.84 2.61
N TRP A 96 7.15 -10.93 3.42
CA TRP A 96 6.42 -9.79 2.88
C TRP A 96 7.30 -8.92 1.98
N ASP A 97 8.61 -8.91 2.22
CA ASP A 97 9.66 -8.14 1.54
C ASP A 97 10.34 -8.77 0.36
N ASP A 98 9.94 -9.99 -0.02
CA ASP A 98 10.44 -10.62 -1.25
C ASP A 98 9.94 -9.86 -2.49
N ASP A 99 10.85 -9.65 -3.46
CA ASP A 99 10.54 -8.94 -4.70
C ASP A 99 9.94 -9.85 -5.78
N ASP A 100 10.37 -11.12 -5.84
CA ASP A 100 9.86 -12.12 -6.80
C ASP A 100 10.10 -13.55 -6.29
N GLY A 101 9.51 -14.53 -6.97
CA GLY A 101 9.76 -15.96 -6.80
C GLY A 101 8.99 -16.61 -5.65
N SER A 102 8.68 -15.84 -4.60
CA SER A 102 7.88 -16.33 -3.47
C SER A 102 6.37 -16.25 -3.71
N GLU A 103 5.61 -17.03 -2.95
CA GLU A 103 4.14 -17.00 -3.01
C GLU A 103 3.59 -15.67 -2.49
N ALA A 104 4.26 -15.10 -1.48
CA ALA A 104 4.03 -13.74 -0.98
C ALA A 104 4.17 -12.67 -2.08
N ALA A 105 5.21 -12.75 -2.93
CA ALA A 105 5.36 -11.84 -4.06
C ALA A 105 4.28 -12.10 -5.14
N ARG A 106 3.99 -13.37 -5.45
CA ARG A 106 2.99 -13.78 -6.46
C ARG A 106 1.55 -13.47 -6.07
N PHE A 107 1.26 -13.27 -4.80
CA PHE A 107 -0.04 -12.82 -4.31
C PHE A 107 -0.57 -11.63 -5.13
N TRP A 108 0.26 -10.61 -5.35
CA TRP A 108 -0.16 -9.40 -6.06
C TRP A 108 -0.44 -9.66 -7.54
N GLN A 109 0.40 -10.45 -8.21
CA GLN A 109 0.17 -10.88 -9.60
C GLN A 109 -1.15 -11.63 -9.72
N GLN A 110 -1.39 -12.64 -8.87
CA GLN A 110 -2.57 -13.49 -8.98
C GLN A 110 -3.87 -12.72 -8.72
N VAL A 111 -3.88 -11.82 -7.73
CA VAL A 111 -5.05 -10.97 -7.44
C VAL A 111 -5.33 -9.98 -8.59
N ARG A 112 -4.29 -9.47 -9.25
CA ARG A 112 -4.43 -8.58 -10.43
C ARG A 112 -4.93 -9.33 -11.66
N LEU A 113 -4.36 -10.51 -11.95
CA LEU A 113 -4.84 -11.38 -13.03
C LEU A 113 -6.28 -11.85 -12.80
N ALA A 114 -6.70 -12.01 -11.54
CA ALA A 114 -8.07 -12.32 -11.17
C ALA A 114 -9.06 -11.16 -11.42
N ASN A 115 -8.58 -9.98 -11.84
CA ASN A 115 -9.32 -8.72 -11.95
C ASN A 115 -9.90 -8.23 -10.61
N LEU A 116 -9.25 -8.56 -9.49
CA LEU A 116 -9.66 -8.10 -8.15
C LEU A 116 -8.93 -6.84 -7.72
N ALA A 117 -7.71 -6.63 -8.21
CA ALA A 117 -6.93 -5.41 -8.00
C ALA A 117 -6.38 -4.88 -9.32
N SER A 118 -6.13 -3.57 -9.38
CA SER A 118 -5.42 -2.93 -10.48
C SER A 118 -3.92 -2.94 -10.26
N GLY A 119 -3.14 -2.97 -11.35
CA GLY A 119 -1.69 -2.80 -11.33
C GLY A 119 -1.00 -3.69 -12.35
N PRO A 120 0.33 -3.55 -12.49
CA PRO A 120 1.12 -4.37 -13.40
C PRO A 120 1.15 -5.84 -12.92
N VAL A 121 1.15 -6.76 -13.87
CA VAL A 121 1.24 -8.21 -13.61
C VAL A 121 2.63 -8.77 -13.86
N ASP A 122 3.51 -7.98 -14.46
CA ASP A 122 4.92 -8.31 -14.66
C ASP A 122 5.69 -8.08 -13.35
N THR A 123 6.35 -9.12 -12.85
CA THR A 123 7.12 -9.08 -11.59
C THR A 123 8.39 -8.24 -11.72
N GLY A 124 8.85 -7.96 -12.95
CA GLY A 124 9.98 -7.07 -13.21
C GLY A 124 9.64 -5.57 -13.19
N ASP A 125 8.35 -5.20 -13.12
CA ASP A 125 7.93 -3.80 -13.10
C ASP A 125 8.24 -3.13 -11.76
N ALA A 126 8.82 -1.92 -11.79
CA ALA A 126 9.14 -1.15 -10.58
C ALA A 126 7.88 -0.77 -9.74
N ALA A 127 6.71 -0.75 -10.36
CA ALA A 127 5.41 -0.54 -9.73
C ALA A 127 4.68 -1.84 -9.38
N TYR A 128 5.33 -3.01 -9.53
CA TYR A 128 4.77 -4.31 -9.18
C TYR A 128 4.41 -4.40 -7.70
N ILE A 129 5.33 -4.05 -6.81
CA ILE A 129 5.06 -4.05 -5.37
C ILE A 129 4.24 -2.81 -4.99
N PRO A 130 3.04 -2.97 -4.39
CA PRO A 130 2.24 -1.83 -3.94
C PRO A 130 2.99 -0.98 -2.92
N ARG A 131 2.73 0.33 -2.95
CA ARG A 131 3.28 1.30 -2.01
C ARG A 131 2.15 2.01 -1.26
N ASN A 132 2.38 2.28 0.02
CA ASN A 132 1.49 3.04 0.88
C ASN A 132 1.58 4.55 0.56
N ALA A 133 0.71 5.33 1.19
CA ALA A 133 0.68 6.79 1.05
C ALA A 133 1.96 7.53 1.53
N ALA A 134 2.86 6.84 2.24
CA ALA A 134 4.17 7.34 2.65
C ALA A 134 5.31 6.90 1.71
N GLY A 135 5.02 6.11 0.66
CA GLY A 135 5.98 5.58 -0.30
C GLY A 135 6.66 4.26 0.12
N GLY A 136 6.35 3.76 1.30
CA GLY A 136 6.82 2.47 1.80
C GLY A 136 6.07 1.32 1.14
N ARG A 137 6.74 0.17 0.98
CA ARG A 137 6.16 -1.02 0.35
C ARG A 137 5.08 -1.63 1.23
N ILE A 138 4.09 -2.30 0.63
CA ILE A 138 3.09 -3.12 1.31
C ILE A 138 3.24 -4.56 0.82
N GLY A 139 3.34 -5.49 1.76
CA GLY A 139 3.46 -6.92 1.47
C GLY A 139 2.61 -7.74 2.42
N ILE A 140 2.47 -9.02 2.07
CA ILE A 140 1.77 -10.00 2.88
C ILE A 140 2.68 -11.20 3.11
N GLN A 141 2.57 -11.81 4.28
CA GLN A 141 3.30 -13.02 4.63
C GLN A 141 2.45 -13.93 5.51
N ARG A 142 2.94 -15.15 5.75
CA ARG A 142 2.38 -16.07 6.73
C ARG A 142 2.37 -15.48 8.15
N GLY A 143 1.28 -15.75 8.87
CA GLY A 143 1.21 -15.61 10.32
C GLY A 143 1.40 -16.94 11.07
N GLY A 144 1.56 -16.87 12.39
CA GLY A 144 1.64 -18.03 13.28
C GLY A 144 3.02 -18.69 13.33
N SER A 145 3.05 -20.00 13.63
CA SER A 145 4.30 -20.77 13.71
C SER A 145 5.01 -20.79 12.36
N GLY A 146 6.21 -20.21 12.29
CA GLY A 146 6.97 -20.03 11.04
C GLY A 146 6.82 -18.63 10.41
N ALA A 147 6.03 -17.74 11.01
CA ALA A 147 6.03 -16.32 10.64
C ALA A 147 7.33 -15.64 11.10
N PRO A 148 7.97 -14.79 10.27
CA PRO A 148 9.19 -14.07 10.64
C PRO A 148 9.08 -13.25 11.93
N LEU A 149 7.87 -12.81 12.28
CA LEU A 149 7.60 -11.95 13.44
C LEU A 149 6.83 -12.67 14.57
N GLY A 150 6.53 -13.96 14.45
CA GLY A 150 5.83 -14.75 15.48
C GLY A 150 4.42 -14.28 15.83
N LEU A 151 3.82 -13.38 15.02
CA LEU A 151 2.48 -12.85 15.23
C LEU A 151 1.43 -13.91 14.96
N THR A 152 0.45 -14.06 15.84
CA THR A 152 -0.65 -15.01 15.68
C THR A 152 -1.61 -14.55 14.57
N GLY A 153 -1.98 -15.46 13.67
CA GLY A 153 -2.90 -15.19 12.55
C GLY A 153 -2.59 -16.12 11.38
N SER A 154 -3.50 -16.26 10.42
CA SER A 154 -3.22 -17.01 9.18
C SER A 154 -2.29 -16.22 8.26
N HIS A 155 -2.50 -14.90 8.17
CA HIS A 155 -1.71 -13.99 7.35
C HIS A 155 -1.44 -12.69 8.10
N VAL A 156 -0.29 -12.08 7.82
CA VAL A 156 0.14 -10.80 8.35
C VAL A 156 0.44 -9.88 7.17
N ILE A 157 -0.12 -8.68 7.21
CA ILE A 157 0.18 -7.64 6.23
C ILE A 157 1.21 -6.72 6.89
N CYS A 158 2.27 -6.42 6.16
CA CYS A 158 3.40 -5.62 6.62
C CYS A 158 3.58 -4.42 5.70
N SER A 159 4.07 -3.31 6.26
CA SER A 159 4.42 -2.14 5.47
C SER A 159 5.69 -1.49 6.03
N ALA A 160 6.55 -0.98 5.13
CA ALA A 160 7.73 -0.18 5.47
C ALA A 160 7.36 1.29 5.74
#